data_AF-A0A4W4F5H6-F1
#
_entry.id   AF-A0A4W4F5H6-F1
#
_cell.length_a   1.000
_cell.length_b   1.000
_cell.length_c   1.000
_cell.angle_alpha   90.00
_cell.angle_beta   90.00
_cell.angle_gamma   90.00
#
_symmetry.space_group_name_H-M   'P 1'
#
loop_
_entity.id
_entity.type
_entity.pdbx_description
1 polymer ?
#
loop_
_entity_poly.entity_id
_entity_poly.type
_entity_poly.pdbx_seq_one_letter_code
_entity_poly.pdbx_strand_id
1 'polypeptide(L)'
;FVHHFACKRSSRPISLPRQNIVGCRIKHKWKEDCYSPMSHWTGIVLDQVAVNPSLYLIKYDGFDCVYGLEILQDERVHGLKILPSKIEIPHFLTERILGRAVEHQFEMDDGSKNGWRGLVLARAPIMPTWFFITYEKDPVLYMYQLLEDYKDGDLRILPDSAREPGEVVESLVGNQVEYVIEDGKQRKGTVIHQVQAKPSVYFIKFDDDYHIYVYDMV
;
A
#
# COMPACT_ATOMS: atom_id res chain seq x y z
N PHE A 1 18.21 -43.71 -22.25
CA PHE A 1 17.86 -44.22 -20.91
C PHE A 1 19.06 -44.08 -19.97
N VAL A 2 19.08 -43.03 -19.16
CA VAL A 2 19.89 -42.96 -17.93
C VAL A 2 19.02 -42.29 -16.89
N HIS A 3 18.41 -43.09 -16.02
CA HIS A 3 17.91 -42.61 -14.73
C HIS A 3 19.12 -42.46 -13.81
N HIS A 4 19.18 -41.43 -12.96
CA HIS A 4 19.51 -41.59 -11.54
C HIS A 4 19.30 -40.28 -10.71
N PHE A 5 18.36 -40.41 -9.76
CA PHE A 5 18.28 -39.86 -8.38
C PHE A 5 17.90 -38.40 -8.10
N ALA A 6 16.82 -38.31 -7.30
CA ALA A 6 16.20 -37.13 -6.72
C ALA A 6 17.07 -36.41 -5.69
N CYS A 7 16.92 -35.08 -5.60
CA CYS A 7 17.26 -34.32 -4.40
C CYS A 7 15.96 -34.01 -3.64
N LYS A 8 15.52 -34.95 -2.80
CA LYS A 8 14.46 -34.71 -1.81
C LYS A 8 15.12 -34.08 -0.58
N ARG A 9 15.32 -32.76 -0.58
CA ARG A 9 15.61 -32.03 0.66
C ARG A 9 14.30 -31.62 1.31
N SER A 10 13.86 -32.45 2.24
CA SER A 10 12.89 -32.11 3.28
C SER A 10 13.47 -30.98 4.13
N SER A 11 13.16 -29.73 3.83
CA SER A 11 13.25 -28.66 4.82
C SER A 11 12.06 -28.81 5.76
N ARG A 12 12.33 -29.23 7.00
CA ARG A 12 11.36 -29.16 8.10
C ARG A 12 10.77 -27.74 8.11
N PRO A 13 9.45 -27.56 8.23
CA PRO A 13 8.90 -26.24 8.50
C PRO A 13 9.44 -25.83 9.87
N ILE A 14 10.40 -24.91 9.88
CA ILE A 14 10.78 -24.21 11.10
C ILE A 14 9.52 -23.40 11.43
N SER A 15 8.78 -23.85 12.43
CA SER A 15 7.72 -23.08 13.06
C SER A 15 8.38 -21.89 13.75
N LEU A 16 8.68 -20.85 12.97
CA LEU A 16 8.98 -19.54 13.52
C LEU A 16 7.74 -19.16 14.35
N PRO A 17 7.88 -18.79 15.64
CA PRO A 17 6.76 -18.20 16.36
C PRO A 17 6.26 -17.05 15.50
N ARG A 18 4.94 -16.92 15.29
CA ARG A 18 4.31 -15.88 14.46
C ARG A 18 4.83 -14.51 14.88
N GLN A 19 5.95 -14.09 14.30
CA GLN A 19 6.67 -12.92 14.73
C GLN A 19 5.93 -11.77 14.09
N ASN A 20 5.39 -10.86 14.91
CA ASN A 20 4.78 -9.66 14.38
C ASN A 20 5.87 -8.86 13.66
N ILE A 21 5.78 -8.81 12.32
CA ILE A 21 6.74 -8.12 11.47
C ILE A 21 6.34 -6.66 11.19
N VAL A 22 5.16 -6.24 11.65
CA VAL A 22 4.69 -4.86 11.52
C VAL A 22 5.69 -3.92 12.19
N GLY A 23 6.13 -2.91 11.46
CA GLY A 23 7.16 -1.95 11.84
C GLY A 23 8.60 -2.41 11.65
N CYS A 24 8.83 -3.66 11.23
CA CYS A 24 10.15 -4.13 10.90
C CYS A 24 10.57 -3.67 9.50
N ARG A 25 11.88 -3.47 9.33
CA ARG A 25 12.47 -3.34 8.00
C ARG A 25 12.66 -4.73 7.42
N ILE A 26 12.39 -4.92 6.15
CA ILE A 26 12.50 -6.22 5.46
C ILE A 26 13.42 -6.12 4.26
N LYS A 27 14.03 -7.25 3.90
CA LYS A 27 14.77 -7.44 2.64
C LYS A 27 14.36 -8.76 2.04
N HIS A 28 14.04 -8.79 0.75
CA HIS A 28 13.80 -10.04 0.04
C HIS A 28 14.21 -9.92 -1.42
N LYS A 29 14.14 -11.04 -2.13
CA LYS A 29 14.24 -11.08 -3.58
C LYS A 29 12.86 -11.32 -4.16
N TRP A 30 12.64 -10.80 -5.36
CA TRP A 30 11.41 -11.00 -6.12
C TRP A 30 11.74 -11.66 -7.45
N LYS A 31 10.92 -12.64 -7.82
CA LYS A 31 11.00 -13.30 -9.13
C LYS A 31 9.58 -13.53 -9.65
N GLU A 32 9.20 -12.77 -10.68
CA GLU A 32 7.84 -12.81 -11.23
C GLU A 32 7.50 -14.20 -11.80
N ASP A 33 8.39 -14.75 -12.63
CA ASP A 33 8.27 -16.07 -13.23
C ASP A 33 9.64 -16.69 -13.49
N CYS A 34 9.69 -17.90 -14.07
CA CYS A 34 10.94 -18.62 -14.30
C CYS A 34 11.90 -17.91 -15.28
N TYR A 35 11.39 -17.03 -16.16
CA TYR A 35 12.13 -16.30 -17.18
C TYR A 35 12.61 -14.92 -16.71
N SER A 36 11.95 -14.36 -15.70
CA SER A 36 12.22 -13.03 -15.20
C SER A 36 13.50 -12.96 -14.35
N PRO A 37 14.28 -11.87 -14.47
CA PRO A 37 15.45 -11.67 -13.62
C PRO A 37 15.03 -11.48 -12.15
N MET A 38 15.87 -11.94 -11.25
CA MET A 38 15.63 -11.80 -9.82
C MET A 38 16.03 -10.41 -9.34
N SER A 39 15.07 -9.63 -8.84
CA SER A 39 15.27 -8.30 -8.28
C SER A 39 15.40 -8.35 -6.75
N HIS A 40 16.00 -7.32 -6.15
CA HIS A 40 16.23 -7.22 -4.71
C HIS A 40 15.48 -6.02 -4.15
N TRP A 41 14.72 -6.24 -3.07
CA TRP A 41 13.81 -5.25 -2.52
C TRP A 41 14.09 -5.05 -1.03
N THR A 42 14.02 -3.80 -0.59
CA THR A 42 14.12 -3.40 0.81
C THR A 42 12.97 -2.46 1.13
N GLY A 43 12.31 -2.66 2.26
CA GLY A 43 11.14 -1.86 2.64
C GLY A 43 10.80 -1.95 4.12
N ILE A 44 9.70 -1.32 4.51
CA ILE A 44 9.15 -1.34 5.87
C ILE A 44 7.73 -1.89 5.82
N VAL A 45 7.42 -2.83 6.72
CA VAL A 45 6.05 -3.33 6.90
C VAL A 45 5.26 -2.29 7.69
N LEU A 46 4.22 -1.74 7.08
CA LEU A 46 3.40 -0.68 7.66
C LEU A 46 2.27 -1.25 8.53
N ASP A 47 1.60 -2.30 8.02
CA ASP A 47 0.42 -2.86 8.67
C ASP A 47 0.19 -4.32 8.25
N GLN A 48 -0.64 -5.01 9.03
CA GLN A 48 -1.17 -6.34 8.72
C GLN A 48 -2.69 -6.24 8.59
N VAL A 49 -3.22 -6.62 7.43
CA VAL A 49 -4.64 -6.44 7.12
C VAL A 49 -5.50 -7.33 8.04
N ALA A 50 -6.43 -6.73 8.77
CA ALA A 50 -7.24 -7.45 9.76
C ALA A 50 -8.13 -8.55 9.14
N VAL A 51 -8.72 -8.28 7.97
CA VAL A 51 -9.59 -9.23 7.27
C VAL A 51 -8.82 -10.35 6.55
N ASN A 52 -7.53 -10.14 6.26
CA ASN A 52 -6.64 -11.16 5.72
C ASN A 52 -5.27 -11.07 6.42
N PRO A 53 -5.06 -11.81 7.52
CA PRO A 53 -3.81 -11.77 8.27
C PRO A 53 -2.57 -12.25 7.49
N SER A 54 -2.74 -12.86 6.32
CA SER A 54 -1.61 -13.20 5.44
C SER A 54 -1.07 -11.97 4.71
N LEU A 55 -1.90 -10.95 4.49
CA LEU A 55 -1.62 -9.76 3.70
C LEU A 55 -1.00 -8.64 4.54
N TYR A 56 0.14 -8.15 4.07
CA TYR A 56 0.88 -7.04 4.70
C TYR A 56 0.95 -5.85 3.75
N LEU A 57 0.83 -4.64 4.31
CA LEU A 57 1.08 -3.39 3.61
C LEU A 57 2.56 -3.03 3.76
N ILE A 58 3.24 -2.75 2.66
CA ILE A 58 4.69 -2.57 2.63
C ILE A 58 5.04 -1.34 1.81
N LYS A 59 5.88 -0.45 2.38
CA LYS A 59 6.54 0.64 1.64
C LYS A 59 7.95 0.20 1.25
N TYR A 60 8.25 0.15 -0.04
CA TYR A 60 9.60 -0.12 -0.53
C TYR A 60 10.44 1.16 -0.64
N ASP A 61 11.75 1.03 -0.44
CA ASP A 61 12.72 2.10 -0.61
C ASP A 61 12.76 2.55 -2.08
N GLY A 62 12.63 3.85 -2.34
CA GLY A 62 12.70 4.42 -3.69
C GLY A 62 11.42 4.28 -4.54
N PHE A 63 10.34 3.75 -3.98
CA PHE A 63 9.03 3.63 -4.65
C PHE A 63 7.95 4.30 -3.84
N ASP A 64 7.13 5.14 -4.46
CA ASP A 64 6.14 5.94 -3.73
C ASP A 64 4.86 5.17 -3.39
N CYS A 65 4.55 4.12 -4.14
CA CYS A 65 3.39 3.27 -3.91
C CYS A 65 3.51 2.43 -2.63
N VAL A 66 2.36 2.12 -2.04
CA VAL A 66 2.21 1.09 -1.00
C VAL A 66 1.76 -0.21 -1.66
N TYR A 67 2.45 -1.30 -1.33
CA TYR A 67 2.19 -2.62 -1.90
C TYR A 67 1.54 -3.55 -0.88
N GLY A 68 0.54 -4.32 -1.32
CA GLY A 68 -0.10 -5.37 -0.54
C GLY A 68 0.41 -6.75 -0.97
N LEU A 69 1.16 -7.43 -0.09
CA LEU A 69 1.70 -8.76 -0.38
C LEU A 69 1.43 -9.74 0.74
N GLU A 70 1.12 -10.98 0.38
CA GLU A 70 1.13 -12.11 1.30
C GLU A 70 2.57 -12.59 1.53
N ILE A 71 3.44 -11.69 2.01
CA ILE A 71 4.91 -11.79 1.94
C ILE A 71 5.51 -13.06 2.57
N LEU A 72 4.77 -13.71 3.48
CA LEU A 72 5.20 -14.94 4.14
C LEU A 72 4.85 -16.22 3.35
N GLN A 73 3.97 -16.11 2.35
CA GLN A 73 3.38 -17.22 1.60
C GLN A 73 3.58 -17.08 0.08
N ASP A 74 3.80 -15.87 -0.43
CA ASP A 74 3.96 -15.60 -1.86
C ASP A 74 5.23 -16.28 -2.41
N GLU A 75 5.05 -17.19 -3.38
CA GLU A 75 6.13 -18.00 -3.96
C GLU A 75 7.17 -17.17 -4.72
N ARG A 76 6.81 -15.96 -5.16
CA ARG A 76 7.71 -15.02 -5.87
C ARG A 76 8.69 -14.36 -4.91
N VAL A 77 8.40 -14.40 -3.62
CA VAL A 77 9.24 -13.84 -2.57
C VAL A 77 10.28 -14.87 -2.15
N HIS A 78 11.56 -14.54 -2.32
CA HIS A 78 12.66 -15.43 -1.95
C HIS A 78 13.58 -14.79 -0.92
N GLY A 79 14.00 -15.59 0.06
CA GLY A 79 15.04 -15.20 1.03
C GLY A 79 14.67 -13.98 1.87
N LEU A 80 13.41 -13.88 2.31
CA LEU A 80 12.93 -12.83 3.20
C LEU A 80 13.77 -12.78 4.48
N LYS A 81 14.29 -11.59 4.79
CA LYS A 81 15.03 -11.26 6.00
C LYS A 81 14.32 -10.11 6.71
N ILE A 82 14.00 -10.32 7.98
CA ILE A 82 13.40 -9.32 8.86
C ILE A 82 14.54 -8.68 9.65
N LEU A 83 14.65 -7.36 9.56
CA LEU A 83 15.65 -6.57 10.25
C LEU A 83 14.95 -5.78 11.37
N PRO A 84 15.41 -5.87 12.62
CA PRO A 84 14.88 -5.05 13.69
C PRO A 84 15.18 -3.58 13.39
N SER A 85 14.14 -2.75 13.39
CA SER A 85 14.28 -1.31 13.21
C SER A 85 13.34 -0.61 14.19
N LYS A 86 13.87 0.37 14.92
CA LYS A 86 13.11 1.19 15.88
C LYS A 86 12.86 2.53 15.19
N ILE A 87 11.60 2.84 14.87
CA ILE A 87 11.20 4.13 14.32
C ILE A 87 10.46 4.88 15.43
N GLU A 88 10.94 6.09 15.76
CA GLU A 88 10.31 6.95 16.77
C GLU A 88 9.33 7.93 16.10
N ILE A 89 8.20 8.17 16.76
CA ILE A 89 7.01 8.86 16.23
C ILE A 89 6.83 10.20 16.96
N PRO A 90 7.12 11.36 16.34
CA PRO A 90 6.65 12.65 16.83
C PRO A 90 5.27 13.01 16.24
N HIS A 91 4.38 13.58 17.06
CA HIS A 91 3.09 14.16 16.67
C HIS A 91 3.10 15.67 16.97
N PHE A 92 2.57 16.50 16.05
CA PHE A 92 1.54 17.52 16.36
C PHE A 92 1.01 18.38 15.17
N LEU A 93 1.32 18.09 13.89
CA LEU A 93 0.83 18.93 12.76
C LEU A 93 -0.13 18.22 11.76
N THR A 94 -0.57 17.01 12.06
CA THR A 94 -1.17 16.05 11.11
C THR A 94 -2.66 16.24 10.78
N GLU A 95 -3.48 16.81 11.66
CA GLU A 95 -4.95 16.79 11.51
C GLU A 95 -5.52 17.73 10.43
N ARG A 96 -4.74 18.73 9.98
CA ARG A 96 -5.24 19.77 9.06
C ARG A 96 -5.41 19.31 7.61
N ILE A 97 -4.63 18.31 7.18
CA ILE A 97 -4.62 17.85 5.79
C ILE A 97 -5.42 16.56 5.57
N LEU A 98 -5.77 15.82 6.64
CA LEU A 98 -6.49 14.56 6.53
C LEU A 98 -7.91 14.76 5.96
N GLY A 99 -8.28 13.90 5.01
CA GLY A 99 -9.56 13.94 4.30
C GLY A 99 -9.70 15.11 3.32
N ARG A 100 -8.63 15.90 3.09
CA ARG A 100 -8.68 17.08 2.23
C ARG A 100 -8.32 16.72 0.80
N ALA A 101 -9.05 17.30 -0.14
CA ALA A 101 -8.63 17.34 -1.53
C ALA A 101 -7.42 18.27 -1.66
N VAL A 102 -6.45 17.86 -2.47
CA VAL A 102 -5.20 18.58 -2.69
C VAL A 102 -4.85 18.63 -4.18
N GLU A 103 -4.09 19.65 -4.56
CA GLU A 103 -3.31 19.66 -5.79
C GLU A 103 -1.84 19.46 -5.41
N HIS A 104 -1.25 18.37 -5.89
CA HIS A 104 0.14 17.99 -5.65
C HIS A 104 0.96 18.19 -6.93
N GLN A 105 2.01 18.99 -6.87
CA GLN A 105 2.85 19.34 -8.01
C GLN A 105 4.05 18.40 -8.10
N PHE A 106 4.26 17.87 -9.30
CA PHE A 106 5.43 17.06 -9.61
C PHE A 106 6.25 17.73 -10.70
N GLU A 107 7.57 17.77 -10.52
CA GLU A 107 8.50 18.21 -11.56
C GLU A 107 8.66 17.09 -12.61
N MET A 108 8.52 17.46 -13.87
CA MET A 108 8.71 16.58 -15.03
C MET A 108 10.17 16.65 -15.51
N ASP A 109 10.59 15.72 -16.36
CA ASP A 109 11.96 15.66 -16.89
C ASP A 109 12.41 16.93 -17.63
N ASP A 110 11.45 17.70 -18.15
CA ASP A 110 11.68 18.99 -18.82
C ASP A 110 11.71 20.20 -17.87
N GLY A 111 11.61 19.96 -16.55
CA GLY A 111 11.57 20.97 -15.49
C GLY A 111 10.22 21.67 -15.33
N SER A 112 9.21 21.30 -16.12
CA SER A 112 7.85 21.81 -15.95
C SER A 112 7.15 21.13 -14.76
N LYS A 113 6.17 21.81 -14.15
CA LYS A 113 5.38 21.24 -13.05
C LYS A 113 4.02 20.76 -13.53
N ASN A 114 3.64 19.54 -13.13
CA ASN A 114 2.33 18.96 -13.37
C ASN A 114 1.54 18.88 -12.06
N GLY A 115 0.36 19.48 -12.02
CA GLY A 115 -0.55 19.40 -10.87
C GLY A 115 -1.43 18.15 -10.94
N TRP A 116 -1.34 17.31 -9.92
CA TRP A 116 -2.18 16.13 -9.75
C TRP A 116 -3.18 16.38 -8.64
N ARG A 117 -4.47 16.28 -8.98
CA ARG A 117 -5.54 16.36 -8.00
C ARG A 117 -5.66 15.03 -7.27
N GLY A 118 -5.66 15.10 -5.95
CA GLY A 118 -5.68 13.92 -5.08
C GLY A 118 -6.42 14.16 -3.76
N LEU A 119 -6.46 13.10 -2.96
CA LEU A 119 -7.13 13.07 -1.66
C LEU A 119 -6.17 12.52 -0.61
N VAL A 120 -5.93 13.27 0.46
CA VAL A 120 -5.14 12.79 1.60
C VAL A 120 -6.02 11.91 2.49
N LEU A 121 -5.65 10.65 2.63
CA LEU A 121 -6.52 9.60 3.17
C LEU A 121 -6.33 9.43 4.68
N ALA A 122 -5.09 9.22 5.08
CA ALA A 122 -4.72 8.95 6.46
C ALA A 122 -3.25 9.25 6.69
N ARG A 123 -2.84 9.28 7.95
CA ARG A 123 -1.43 9.20 8.29
C ARG A 123 -0.95 7.76 8.11
N ALA A 124 0.25 7.59 7.57
CA ALA A 124 0.84 6.25 7.46
C ALA A 124 1.08 5.66 8.85
N PRO A 125 0.69 4.40 9.10
CA PRO A 125 1.09 3.69 10.30
C PRO A 125 2.62 3.68 10.40
N ILE A 126 3.15 3.85 11.62
CA ILE A 126 4.58 3.67 11.96
C ILE A 126 5.52 4.75 11.39
N MET A 127 5.21 5.33 10.23
CA MET A 127 6.00 6.38 9.57
C MET A 127 5.34 7.75 9.81
N PRO A 128 5.67 8.43 10.92
CA PRO A 128 4.95 9.59 11.43
C PRO A 128 4.89 10.80 10.49
N THR A 129 5.89 10.98 9.63
CA THR A 129 5.99 12.11 8.71
C THR A 129 5.33 11.83 7.37
N TRP A 130 4.83 10.61 7.17
CA TRP A 130 4.29 10.12 5.91
C TRP A 130 2.77 10.03 5.95
N PHE A 131 2.14 10.29 4.80
CA PHE A 131 0.69 10.31 4.64
C PHE A 131 0.30 9.44 3.46
N PHE A 132 -0.79 8.70 3.63
CA PHE A 132 -1.47 8.04 2.53
C PHE A 132 -2.24 9.05 1.70
N ILE A 133 -2.08 8.96 0.38
CA ILE A 133 -2.73 9.80 -0.61
C ILE A 133 -3.05 8.97 -1.85
N THR A 134 -4.09 9.35 -2.56
CA THR A 134 -4.41 8.81 -3.90
C THR A 134 -4.71 9.95 -4.86
N TYR A 135 -4.71 9.68 -6.16
CA TYR A 135 -4.92 10.69 -7.20
C TYR A 135 -6.09 10.31 -8.11
N GLU A 136 -6.81 11.31 -8.61
CA GLU A 136 -8.00 11.08 -9.47
C GLU A 136 -7.63 10.35 -10.77
N LYS A 137 -6.44 10.61 -11.31
CA LYS A 137 -5.94 9.99 -12.55
C LYS A 137 -5.29 8.63 -12.34
N ASP A 138 -4.95 8.28 -11.10
CA ASP A 138 -4.32 7.02 -10.73
C ASP A 138 -4.76 6.61 -9.31
N PRO A 139 -5.86 5.84 -9.19
CA PRO A 139 -6.52 5.56 -7.92
C PRO A 139 -5.80 4.48 -7.10
N VAL A 140 -4.47 4.52 -7.06
CA VAL A 140 -3.62 3.64 -6.25
C VAL A 140 -3.24 4.36 -4.95
N LEU A 141 -2.91 3.59 -3.92
CA LEU A 141 -2.43 4.08 -2.63
C LEU A 141 -0.95 4.47 -2.71
N TYR A 142 -0.68 5.76 -2.61
CA TYR A 142 0.66 6.32 -2.50
C TYR A 142 0.95 6.77 -1.07
N MET A 143 2.25 6.99 -0.80
CA MET A 143 2.70 7.52 0.48
C MET A 143 3.81 8.55 0.29
N TYR A 144 3.61 9.77 0.80
CA TYR A 144 4.55 10.89 0.69
C TYR A 144 4.70 11.65 2.01
N GLN A 145 5.78 12.45 2.14
CA GLN A 145 5.99 13.38 3.25
C GLN A 145 5.27 14.72 2.99
N LEU A 146 3.94 14.68 2.81
CA LEU A 146 3.11 15.81 2.35
C LEU A 146 3.27 17.13 3.11
N LEU A 147 3.74 17.12 4.35
CA LEU A 147 4.01 18.35 5.10
C LEU A 147 5.28 19.07 4.63
N GLU A 148 6.23 18.36 4.03
CA GLU A 148 7.42 18.92 3.38
C GLU A 148 6.99 19.54 2.05
N ASP A 149 6.25 18.79 1.22
CA ASP A 149 5.69 19.28 -0.04
C ASP A 149 4.83 20.55 0.15
N TYR A 150 4.04 20.61 1.23
CA TYR A 150 3.28 21.82 1.58
C TYR A 150 4.16 23.02 1.94
N LYS A 151 5.28 22.80 2.65
CA LYS A 151 6.23 23.88 3.00
C LYS A 151 6.97 24.40 1.78
N ASP A 152 7.31 23.50 0.86
CA ASP A 152 8.03 23.81 -0.37
C ASP A 152 7.12 24.44 -1.44
N GLY A 153 5.79 24.43 -1.20
CA GLY A 153 4.79 25.05 -2.06
C GLY A 153 4.27 24.12 -3.17
N ASP A 154 4.69 22.85 -3.14
CA ASP A 154 4.33 21.81 -4.09
C ASP A 154 3.02 21.09 -3.72
N LEU A 155 2.51 21.27 -2.50
CA LEU A 155 1.19 20.79 -2.11
C LEU A 155 0.25 21.94 -1.76
N ARG A 156 -0.92 21.97 -2.40
CA ARG A 156 -1.96 22.96 -2.14
C ARG A 156 -3.24 22.27 -1.68
N ILE A 157 -3.76 22.69 -0.54
CA ILE A 157 -5.06 22.22 -0.03
C ILE A 157 -6.17 22.93 -0.81
N LEU A 158 -7.05 22.17 -1.44
CA LEU A 158 -8.18 22.72 -2.17
C LEU A 158 -9.31 23.11 -1.20
N PRO A 159 -10.07 24.17 -1.48
CA PRO A 159 -11.24 24.54 -0.68
C PRO A 159 -12.27 23.40 -0.70
N ASP A 160 -12.80 23.05 0.49
CA ASP A 160 -13.62 21.86 0.69
C ASP A 160 -14.90 21.85 -0.16
N SER A 161 -15.18 20.71 -0.78
CA SER A 161 -16.50 20.10 -0.70
C SER A 161 -16.54 19.36 0.65
N ALA A 162 -17.44 19.79 1.54
CA ALA A 162 -17.50 19.50 2.98
C ALA A 162 -17.06 18.09 3.43
N ARG A 163 -16.49 17.98 4.64
CA ARG A 163 -16.47 16.71 5.39
C ARG A 163 -17.88 16.14 5.37
N GLU A 164 -18.04 14.95 4.81
CA GLU A 164 -19.33 14.28 4.88
C GLU A 164 -19.67 14.09 6.36
N PRO A 165 -20.88 14.51 6.81
CA PRO A 165 -21.34 14.16 8.14
C PRO A 165 -21.22 12.64 8.25
N GLY A 166 -20.75 12.15 9.40
CA GLY A 166 -20.58 10.72 9.66
C GLY A 166 -21.91 9.98 9.62
N GLU A 167 -22.44 9.77 8.43
CA GLU A 167 -23.51 8.85 8.15
C GLU A 167 -22.95 7.47 8.43
N VAL A 168 -23.63 6.73 9.30
CA VAL A 168 -23.22 5.38 9.69
C VAL A 168 -23.53 4.46 8.51
N VAL A 169 -22.67 4.49 7.50
CA VAL A 169 -22.67 3.52 6.42
C VAL A 169 -22.12 2.22 7.00
N GLU A 170 -22.86 1.13 6.86
CA GLU A 170 -22.40 -0.20 7.26
C GLU A 170 -21.07 -0.50 6.55
N SER A 171 -20.04 -0.84 7.31
CA SER A 171 -18.69 -0.96 6.77
C SER A 171 -18.64 -2.13 5.77
N LEU A 172 -18.17 -1.86 4.55
CA LEU A 172 -17.98 -2.87 3.51
C LEU A 172 -16.70 -3.70 3.71
N VAL A 173 -15.92 -3.44 4.76
CA VAL A 173 -14.64 -4.10 5.02
C VAL A 173 -14.83 -5.60 5.18
N GLY A 174 -14.08 -6.39 4.39
CA GLY A 174 -14.18 -7.84 4.30
C GLY A 174 -15.06 -8.34 3.15
N ASN A 175 -15.87 -7.49 2.53
CA ASN A 175 -16.69 -7.88 1.39
C ASN A 175 -15.82 -8.15 0.15
N GLN A 176 -16.24 -9.14 -0.65
CA GLN A 176 -15.72 -9.38 -1.98
C GLN A 176 -16.34 -8.38 -2.97
N VAL A 177 -15.53 -7.87 -3.89
CA VAL A 177 -15.96 -6.99 -4.97
C VAL A 177 -15.59 -7.58 -6.31
N GLU A 178 -16.47 -7.40 -7.29
CA GLU A 178 -16.22 -7.78 -8.67
C GLU A 178 -16.34 -6.52 -9.54
N TYR A 179 -15.27 -6.20 -10.26
CA TYR A 179 -15.21 -5.06 -11.18
C TYR A 179 -15.08 -5.59 -12.61
N VAL A 180 -15.93 -5.10 -13.52
CA VAL A 180 -15.83 -5.45 -14.95
C VAL A 180 -14.87 -4.47 -15.60
N ILE A 181 -13.69 -4.94 -16.03
CA ILE A 181 -12.77 -4.13 -16.85
C ILE A 181 -13.28 -4.05 -18.30
N GLU A 182 -12.83 -3.04 -19.05
CA GLU A 182 -13.34 -2.70 -20.40
C GLU A 182 -13.38 -3.88 -21.38
N ASP A 183 -12.49 -4.86 -21.23
CA ASP A 183 -12.45 -6.09 -22.03
C ASP A 183 -13.55 -7.12 -21.66
N GLY A 184 -14.48 -6.77 -20.78
CA GLY A 184 -15.53 -7.67 -20.25
C GLY A 184 -15.02 -8.71 -19.26
N LYS A 185 -13.73 -8.70 -18.91
CA LYS A 185 -13.16 -9.56 -17.87
C LYS A 185 -13.58 -9.04 -16.49
N GLN A 186 -13.90 -9.97 -15.59
CA GLN A 186 -14.18 -9.65 -14.20
C GLN A 186 -12.90 -9.73 -13.38
N ARG A 187 -12.65 -8.68 -12.60
CA ARG A 187 -11.57 -8.58 -11.63
C ARG A 187 -12.15 -8.73 -10.23
N LYS A 188 -11.64 -9.70 -9.47
CA LYS A 188 -12.06 -9.97 -8.09
C LYS A 188 -11.11 -9.33 -7.11
N GLY A 189 -11.67 -8.80 -6.03
CA GLY A 189 -10.89 -8.20 -4.96
C GLY A 189 -11.64 -8.17 -3.64
N THR A 190 -10.94 -7.75 -2.60
CA THR A 190 -11.47 -7.64 -1.24
C THR A 190 -11.36 -6.21 -0.75
N VAL A 191 -12.40 -5.71 -0.09
CA VAL A 191 -12.34 -4.45 0.65
C VAL A 191 -11.55 -4.66 1.93
N ILE A 192 -10.40 -4.00 2.06
CA ILE A 192 -9.44 -4.26 3.15
C ILE A 192 -9.39 -3.18 4.22
N HIS A 193 -9.86 -1.95 3.93
CA HIS A 193 -9.83 -0.84 4.87
C HIS A 193 -10.88 0.22 4.51
N GLN A 194 -11.41 0.91 5.52
CA GLN A 194 -12.30 2.07 5.35
C GLN A 194 -11.58 3.32 5.86
N VAL A 195 -11.58 4.39 5.06
CA VAL A 195 -10.86 5.63 5.40
C VAL A 195 -11.64 6.42 6.45
N GLN A 196 -11.05 6.59 7.64
CA GLN A 196 -11.72 7.27 8.76
C GLN A 196 -12.08 8.73 8.46
N ALA A 197 -11.24 9.46 7.72
CA ALA A 197 -11.47 10.86 7.39
C ALA A 197 -12.54 11.06 6.30
N LYS A 198 -12.87 10.01 5.53
CA LYS A 198 -13.90 10.01 4.49
C LYS A 198 -14.51 8.59 4.39
N PRO A 199 -15.55 8.28 5.20
CA PRO A 199 -16.07 6.91 5.36
C PRO A 199 -16.61 6.24 4.10
N SER A 200 -16.90 7.00 3.04
CA SER A 200 -17.30 6.46 1.74
C SER A 200 -16.14 5.89 0.93
N VAL A 201 -14.89 6.19 1.32
CA VAL A 201 -13.68 5.76 0.61
C VAL A 201 -13.09 4.51 1.25
N TYR A 202 -12.73 3.55 0.39
CA TYR A 202 -12.25 2.23 0.76
C TYR A 202 -10.96 1.86 0.05
N PHE A 203 -10.14 1.04 0.71
CA PHE A 203 -9.00 0.36 0.10
C PHE A 203 -9.43 -1.01 -0.40
N ILE A 204 -9.07 -1.34 -1.63
CA ILE A 204 -9.37 -2.61 -2.29
C ILE A 204 -8.06 -3.27 -2.72
N LYS A 205 -7.90 -4.54 -2.38
CA LYS A 205 -6.85 -5.40 -2.91
C LYS A 205 -7.47 -6.34 -3.94
N PHE A 206 -7.10 -6.20 -5.20
CA PHE A 206 -7.46 -7.16 -6.25
C PHE A 206 -6.52 -8.35 -6.25
N ASP A 207 -7.03 -9.52 -6.62
CA ASP A 207 -6.30 -10.79 -6.50
C ASP A 207 -5.10 -10.89 -7.46
N ASP A 208 -5.19 -10.22 -8.60
CA ASP A 208 -4.26 -10.30 -9.73
C ASP A 208 -3.12 -9.25 -9.69
N ASP A 209 -3.04 -8.42 -8.65
CA ASP A 209 -2.13 -7.28 -8.61
C ASP A 209 -1.67 -6.98 -7.18
N TYR A 210 -0.55 -6.29 -7.05
CA TYR A 210 0.12 -6.00 -5.79
C TYR A 210 -0.19 -4.59 -5.28
N HIS A 211 -0.78 -3.74 -6.12
CA HIS A 211 -1.22 -2.40 -5.75
C HIS A 211 -2.46 -2.45 -4.84
N ILE A 212 -2.54 -1.47 -3.94
CA ILE A 212 -3.75 -1.17 -3.20
C ILE A 212 -4.50 -0.07 -3.94
N TYR A 213 -5.76 -0.33 -4.29
CA TYR A 213 -6.60 0.63 -4.97
C TYR A 213 -7.48 1.38 -3.98
N VAL A 214 -7.82 2.62 -4.30
CA VAL A 214 -8.64 3.50 -3.47
C VAL A 214 -9.87 3.92 -4.25
N TYR A 215 -11.06 3.56 -3.76
CA TYR A 215 -12.33 3.85 -4.43
C TYR A 215 -13.30 4.54 -3.48
N ASP A 216 -14.05 5.50 -4.02
CA ASP A 216 -15.24 6.08 -3.39
C ASP A 216 -16.46 5.22 -3.77
N MET A 217 -17.25 4.79 -2.79
CA MET A 217 -18.34 3.81 -2.97
C MET A 217 -19.75 4.44 -2.86
N VAL A 218 -19.88 5.73 -3.18
CA VAL A 218 -21.16 6.48 -3.26
C VAL A 218 -21.80 6.34 -4.64
#